data_AF-A0A3D0NRP2-F1
#
_entry.id   AF-A0A3D0NRP2-F1
#
_cell.length_a   1.000
_cell.length_b   1.000
_cell.length_c   1.000
_cell.angle_alpha   90.00
_cell.angle_beta   90.00
_cell.angle_gamma   90.00
#
_symmetry.space_group_name_H-M   'P 1'
#
loop_
_entity.id
_entity.type
_entity.pdbx_description
1 polymer ?
#
loop_
_entity_poly.entity_id
_entity_poly.type
_entity_poly.pdbx_seq_one_letter_code
_entity_poly.pdbx_strand_id
1 'polypeptide(L)'
;MDVDNLGSTFISGFNIKDKNGNITDESYVNIGRTAALSAQLTGFFKNNLSFILEKGNYHISVLYAGGDDVFLVGAWDHVIYASLEIIQEFKNLTGGKLSVSGGIGIYDHKYPVARFAAETELLEACSKKNPDKDSVTLFSDDGSQTYRWKEFQEKVIGEKLAVLQQFIKGDNQKGNSFLYKLLEYLRGIPQSGDKINIARAAYLLGRMCNEISGNEQQRKIFSEKVFGWITSDTDTDRKQLITAINIFVYQERSAQ
;
A
#
# COMPACT_ATOMS: atom_id res chain seq x y z
N MET A 1 -8.58 8.60 2.43
CA MET A 1 -7.48 9.07 1.58
C MET A 1 -7.59 10.57 1.58
N ASP A 2 -6.50 11.26 1.84
CA ASP A 2 -6.45 12.73 1.92
C ASP A 2 -5.24 13.27 1.16
N VAL A 3 -5.41 14.43 0.52
CA VAL A 3 -4.35 15.16 -0.15
C VAL A 3 -3.39 15.77 0.87
N ASP A 4 -2.12 15.41 0.76
CA ASP A 4 -1.09 15.88 1.67
C ASP A 4 -0.83 17.38 1.50
N ASN A 5 -0.79 18.10 2.63
CA ASN A 5 -0.33 19.50 2.69
C ASN A 5 -1.18 20.46 1.86
N LEU A 6 -2.48 20.17 1.67
CA LEU A 6 -3.31 21.01 0.81
C LEU A 6 -3.46 22.45 1.34
N GLY A 7 -3.62 22.62 2.66
CA GLY A 7 -3.70 23.95 3.27
C GLY A 7 -2.44 24.80 3.02
N SER A 8 -1.25 24.24 3.20
CA SER A 8 0.01 24.95 2.93
C SER A 8 0.25 25.16 1.44
N THR A 9 -0.24 24.26 0.59
CA THR A 9 -0.21 24.40 -0.87
C THR A 9 -1.04 25.58 -1.33
N PHE A 10 -2.25 25.78 -0.79
CA PHE A 10 -3.07 26.94 -1.15
C PHE A 10 -2.47 28.28 -0.71
N ILE A 11 -1.78 28.30 0.44
CA ILE A 11 -1.22 29.52 1.01
C ILE A 11 0.12 29.88 0.36
N SER A 12 0.99 28.89 0.12
CA SER A 12 2.40 29.12 -0.22
C SER A 12 2.93 28.27 -1.37
N GLY A 13 2.09 27.42 -1.97
CA GLY A 13 2.49 26.51 -3.05
C GLY A 13 2.80 27.20 -4.37
N PHE A 14 2.39 28.46 -4.52
CA PHE A 14 2.69 29.28 -5.70
C PHE A 14 3.90 30.21 -5.52
N ASN A 15 4.53 30.23 -4.33
CA ASN A 15 5.71 31.05 -4.10
C ASN A 15 6.88 30.50 -4.92
N ILE A 16 7.57 31.39 -5.64
CA ILE A 16 8.85 31.03 -6.24
C ILE A 16 9.89 31.15 -5.14
N LYS A 17 10.68 30.08 -4.97
CA LYS A 17 11.75 30.01 -3.98
C LYS A 17 13.10 29.92 -4.67
N ASP A 18 14.12 30.52 -4.08
CA ASP A 18 15.50 30.30 -4.48
C ASP A 18 15.99 28.89 -4.10
N LYS A 19 17.24 28.57 -4.46
CA LYS A 19 17.89 27.30 -4.08
C LYS A 19 18.04 27.11 -2.57
N ASN A 20 17.94 28.19 -1.79
CA ASN A 20 18.08 28.19 -0.34
C ASN A 20 16.71 28.17 0.38
N GLY A 21 15.60 28.13 -0.37
CA GLY A 21 14.24 28.08 0.15
C GLY A 21 13.64 29.44 0.50
N ASN A 22 14.34 30.55 0.26
CA ASN A 22 13.80 31.90 0.49
C ASN A 22 12.83 32.28 -0.62
N ILE A 23 11.75 32.95 -0.25
CA ILE A 23 10.74 33.43 -1.19
C ILE A 23 11.34 34.58 -2.01
N THR A 24 11.40 34.40 -3.33
CA THR A 24 11.92 35.39 -4.27
C THR A 24 10.82 36.10 -5.05
N ASP A 25 9.67 35.47 -5.23
CA ASP A 25 8.53 36.05 -5.94
C ASP A 25 7.20 35.45 -5.44
N GLU A 26 6.25 36.34 -5.15
CA GLU A 26 4.87 36.03 -4.70
C GLU A 26 3.81 36.45 -5.73
N SER A 27 4.20 36.95 -6.90
CA SER A 27 3.27 37.40 -7.96
C SER A 27 2.31 36.30 -8.44
N TYR A 28 2.69 35.04 -8.23
CA TYR A 28 1.92 33.85 -8.54
C TYR A 28 0.92 33.46 -7.43
N VAL A 29 0.94 34.12 -6.27
CA VAL A 29 -0.04 33.91 -5.20
C VAL A 29 -1.25 34.79 -5.46
N ASN A 30 -2.26 34.24 -6.10
CA ASN A 30 -3.51 34.97 -6.33
C ASN A 30 -4.74 34.05 -6.25
N ILE A 31 -5.88 34.66 -5.93
CA ILE A 31 -7.17 33.98 -5.82
C ILE A 31 -7.51 33.19 -7.09
N GLY A 32 -7.18 33.71 -8.27
CA GLY A 32 -7.46 33.03 -9.53
C GLY A 32 -6.75 31.67 -9.64
N ARG A 33 -5.47 31.60 -9.28
CA ARG A 33 -4.67 30.36 -9.28
C ARG A 33 -5.11 29.39 -8.18
N THR A 34 -5.41 29.90 -6.99
CA THR A 34 -5.97 29.10 -5.89
C THR A 34 -7.32 28.49 -6.28
N ALA A 35 -8.21 29.28 -6.89
CA ALA A 35 -9.51 28.82 -7.39
C ALA A 35 -9.36 27.80 -8.52
N ALA A 36 -8.42 28.02 -9.44
CA ALA A 36 -8.13 27.08 -10.52
C ALA A 36 -7.63 25.73 -9.98
N LEU A 37 -6.72 25.74 -9.00
CA LEU A 37 -6.25 24.52 -8.34
C LEU A 37 -7.39 23.79 -7.62
N SER A 38 -8.22 24.51 -6.86
CA SER A 38 -9.38 23.94 -6.18
C SER A 38 -10.38 23.32 -7.16
N ALA A 39 -10.64 23.98 -8.30
CA ALA A 39 -11.48 23.45 -9.36
C ALA A 39 -10.89 22.20 -10.03
N GLN A 40 -9.57 22.17 -10.26
CA GLN A 40 -8.88 20.99 -10.82
C GLN A 40 -8.96 19.79 -9.88
N LEU A 41 -8.68 19.98 -8.58
CA LEU A 41 -8.80 18.92 -7.58
C LEU A 41 -10.24 18.40 -7.47
N THR A 42 -11.21 19.32 -7.43
CA THR A 42 -12.64 18.95 -7.45
C THR A 42 -13.00 18.16 -8.70
N GLY A 43 -12.50 18.57 -9.87
CA GLY A 43 -12.70 17.87 -11.13
C GLY A 43 -12.11 16.45 -11.13
N PHE A 44 -10.91 16.29 -10.56
CA PHE A 44 -10.26 15.00 -10.42
C PHE A 44 -11.09 14.04 -9.56
N PHE A 45 -11.47 14.45 -8.35
CA PHE A 45 -12.17 13.57 -7.41
C PHE A 45 -13.63 13.30 -7.80
N LYS A 46 -14.28 14.18 -8.56
CA LYS A 46 -15.66 13.93 -9.04
C LYS A 46 -15.69 13.14 -10.34
N ASN A 47 -14.91 13.55 -11.33
CA ASN A 47 -15.02 13.01 -12.69
C ASN A 47 -13.96 11.92 -12.94
N ASN A 48 -12.69 12.22 -12.70
CA ASN A 48 -11.61 11.29 -13.02
C ASN A 48 -11.66 10.05 -12.12
N LEU A 49 -12.01 10.21 -10.85
CA LEU A 49 -12.21 9.09 -9.93
C LEU A 49 -13.21 8.08 -10.48
N SER A 50 -14.40 8.56 -10.86
CA SER A 50 -15.46 7.72 -11.44
C SER A 50 -14.97 7.01 -12.71
N PHE A 51 -14.26 7.73 -13.59
CA PHE A 51 -13.68 7.16 -14.80
C PHE A 51 -12.63 6.07 -14.51
N ILE A 52 -11.76 6.27 -13.51
CA ILE A 52 -10.76 5.27 -13.09
C ILE A 52 -11.47 4.00 -12.59
N LEU A 53 -12.51 4.16 -11.76
CA LEU A 53 -13.27 3.06 -11.21
C LEU A 53 -13.99 2.25 -12.29
N GLU A 54 -14.63 2.92 -13.25
CA GLU A 54 -15.33 2.30 -14.38
C GLU A 54 -14.36 1.60 -15.35
N LYS A 55 -13.28 2.28 -15.73
CA LYS A 55 -12.27 1.76 -16.67
C LYS A 55 -11.58 0.50 -16.12
N GLY A 56 -11.27 0.48 -14.83
CA GLY A 56 -10.71 -0.69 -14.14
C GLY A 56 -11.72 -1.78 -13.82
N ASN A 57 -13.02 -1.56 -14.09
CA ASN A 57 -14.13 -2.43 -13.70
C ASN A 57 -14.09 -2.79 -12.19
N TYR A 58 -13.72 -1.82 -11.36
CA TYR A 58 -13.61 -2.04 -9.92
C TYR A 58 -14.99 -1.98 -9.25
N HIS A 59 -15.40 -3.07 -8.62
CA HIS A 59 -16.53 -3.14 -7.69
C HIS A 59 -16.30 -2.32 -6.40
N ILE A 60 -16.38 -1.00 -6.53
CA ILE A 60 -16.19 -0.02 -5.45
C ILE A 60 -17.34 0.99 -5.48
N SER A 61 -17.87 1.30 -4.32
CA SER A 61 -18.79 2.39 -4.06
C SER A 61 -18.06 3.55 -3.40
N VAL A 62 -18.22 4.75 -3.94
CA VAL A 62 -17.70 5.99 -3.35
C VAL A 62 -18.73 6.48 -2.34
N LEU A 63 -18.39 6.50 -1.04
CA LEU A 63 -19.29 7.08 -0.03
C LEU A 63 -19.17 8.60 0.02
N TYR A 64 -17.94 9.11 -0.15
CA TYR A 64 -17.66 10.53 -0.23
C TYR A 64 -16.40 10.77 -1.07
N ALA A 65 -16.43 11.83 -1.87
CA ALA A 65 -15.29 12.33 -2.63
C ALA A 65 -15.43 13.85 -2.72
N GLY A 66 -14.80 14.56 -1.80
CA GLY A 66 -14.87 16.01 -1.75
C GLY A 66 -13.49 16.59 -1.70
N GLY A 67 -13.09 17.26 -2.78
CA GLY A 67 -11.94 18.17 -2.90
C GLY A 67 -10.56 17.59 -2.60
N ASP A 68 -10.38 17.10 -1.40
CA ASP A 68 -9.16 16.62 -0.77
C ASP A 68 -9.33 15.22 -0.17
N ASP A 69 -10.51 14.92 0.36
CA ASP A 69 -10.83 13.65 1.01
C ASP A 69 -11.66 12.71 0.13
N VAL A 70 -11.26 11.43 0.12
CA VAL A 70 -11.98 10.33 -0.55
C VAL A 70 -12.16 9.15 0.37
N PHE A 71 -13.38 8.63 0.40
CA PHE A 71 -13.78 7.43 1.12
C PHE A 71 -14.42 6.39 0.18
N LEU A 72 -13.71 5.27 0.01
CA LEU A 72 -14.07 4.18 -0.90
C LEU A 72 -14.42 2.91 -0.11
N VAL A 73 -15.47 2.20 -0.53
CA VAL A 73 -15.86 0.91 0.04
C VAL A 73 -16.13 -0.07 -1.09
N GLY A 74 -15.56 -1.28 -1.03
CA GLY A 74 -15.73 -2.27 -2.08
C GLY A 74 -15.06 -3.59 -1.76
N ALA A 75 -14.90 -4.43 -2.78
CA ALA A 75 -14.09 -5.64 -2.68
C ALA A 75 -12.64 -5.25 -2.31
N TRP A 76 -12.08 -5.92 -1.31
CA TRP A 76 -10.83 -5.49 -0.67
C TRP A 76 -9.63 -5.48 -1.64
N ASP A 77 -9.58 -6.42 -2.58
CA ASP A 77 -8.57 -6.51 -3.62
C ASP A 77 -8.73 -5.39 -4.66
N HIS A 78 -9.96 -5.14 -5.09
CA HIS A 78 -10.27 -4.02 -5.97
C HIS A 78 -9.91 -2.68 -5.35
N VAL A 79 -10.18 -2.48 -4.05
CA VAL A 79 -9.80 -1.25 -3.33
C VAL A 79 -8.30 -1.04 -3.37
N ILE A 80 -7.49 -2.09 -3.18
CA ILE A 80 -6.02 -2.00 -3.24
C ILE A 80 -5.57 -1.56 -4.65
N TYR A 81 -6.06 -2.21 -5.71
CA TYR A 81 -5.64 -1.91 -7.09
C TYR A 81 -6.14 -0.54 -7.57
N ALA A 82 -7.41 -0.21 -7.29
CA ALA A 82 -7.98 1.10 -7.59
C ALA A 82 -7.20 2.21 -6.88
N SER A 83 -6.78 1.98 -5.62
CA SER A 83 -5.98 2.96 -4.87
C SER A 83 -4.68 3.29 -5.60
N LEU A 84 -3.96 2.28 -6.10
CA LEU A 84 -2.71 2.50 -6.86
C LEU A 84 -2.94 3.29 -8.14
N GLU A 85 -4.01 2.98 -8.87
CA GLU A 85 -4.35 3.68 -10.12
C GLU A 85 -4.74 5.14 -9.85
N ILE A 86 -5.52 5.40 -8.79
CA ILE A 86 -5.87 6.75 -8.35
C ILE A 86 -4.61 7.55 -8.02
N ILE A 87 -3.68 6.99 -7.25
CA ILE A 87 -2.43 7.66 -6.87
C ILE A 87 -1.57 7.96 -8.10
N GLN A 88 -1.46 7.01 -9.03
CA GLN A 88 -0.70 7.19 -10.26
C GLN A 88 -1.29 8.31 -11.14
N GLU A 89 -2.60 8.32 -11.33
CA GLU A 89 -3.28 9.37 -12.11
C GLU A 89 -3.25 10.73 -11.42
N PHE A 90 -3.38 10.75 -10.08
CA PHE A 90 -3.22 11.97 -9.30
C PHE A 90 -1.83 12.55 -9.46
N LYS A 91 -0.79 11.72 -9.36
CA LYS A 91 0.60 12.11 -9.57
C LYS A 91 0.84 12.67 -10.97
N ASN A 92 0.23 12.07 -11.99
CA ASN A 92 0.29 12.57 -13.36
C ASN A 92 -0.35 13.96 -13.49
N LEU A 93 -1.54 14.15 -12.90
CA LEU A 93 -2.25 15.43 -12.89
C LEU A 93 -1.43 16.55 -12.23
N THR A 94 -0.84 16.26 -11.06
CA THR A 94 -0.13 17.24 -10.24
C THR A 94 1.35 17.37 -10.60
N GLY A 95 1.83 16.62 -11.60
CA GLY A 95 3.25 16.55 -11.96
C GLY A 95 4.14 16.09 -10.79
N GLY A 96 3.60 15.29 -9.88
CA GLY A 96 4.28 14.80 -8.68
C GLY A 96 4.60 15.87 -7.62
N LYS A 97 3.97 17.05 -7.69
CA LYS A 97 4.15 18.10 -6.68
C LYS A 97 3.25 17.96 -5.45
N LEU A 98 2.13 17.25 -5.60
CA LEU A 98 1.23 16.87 -4.52
C LEU A 98 1.27 15.37 -4.35
N SER A 99 1.04 14.93 -3.12
CA SER A 99 0.92 13.52 -2.74
C SER A 99 -0.40 13.32 -2.00
N VAL A 100 -0.77 12.06 -1.83
CA VAL A 100 -1.97 11.65 -1.09
C VAL A 100 -1.52 10.60 -0.09
N SER A 101 -2.05 10.65 1.13
CA SER A 101 -1.89 9.60 2.12
C SER A 101 -3.21 8.87 2.35
N GLY A 102 -3.17 7.58 2.67
CA GLY A 102 -4.38 6.78 2.79
C GLY A 102 -4.28 5.59 3.74
N GLY A 103 -5.40 5.23 4.35
CA GLY A 103 -5.54 4.00 5.11
C GLY A 103 -6.38 2.97 4.34
N ILE A 104 -5.97 1.70 4.35
CA ILE A 104 -6.76 0.59 3.81
C ILE A 104 -7.02 -0.43 4.92
N GLY A 105 -8.28 -0.54 5.34
CA GLY A 105 -8.74 -1.54 6.31
C GLY A 105 -9.56 -2.63 5.64
N ILE A 106 -9.52 -3.85 6.20
CA ILE A 106 -10.36 -4.98 5.78
C ILE A 106 -11.26 -5.35 6.95
N TYR A 107 -12.56 -5.43 6.70
CA TYR A 107 -13.58 -5.65 7.71
C TYR A 107 -14.58 -6.72 7.27
N ASP A 108 -15.24 -7.34 8.25
CA ASP A 108 -16.37 -8.22 7.96
C ASP A 108 -17.55 -7.42 7.37
N HIS A 109 -18.31 -8.05 6.48
CA HIS A 109 -19.47 -7.44 5.82
C HIS A 109 -20.56 -6.93 6.77
N LYS A 110 -20.65 -7.47 8.00
CA LYS A 110 -21.59 -7.01 9.04
C LYS A 110 -21.01 -5.91 9.92
N TYR A 111 -19.75 -5.54 9.72
CA TYR A 111 -19.07 -4.58 10.56
C TYR A 111 -19.66 -3.17 10.34
N PRO A 112 -20.00 -2.43 11.41
CA PRO A 112 -20.67 -1.14 11.27
C PRO A 112 -19.83 -0.09 10.53
N VAL A 113 -20.46 0.64 9.61
CA VAL A 113 -19.83 1.68 8.78
C VAL A 113 -19.12 2.74 9.61
N ALA A 114 -19.77 3.23 10.67
CA ALA A 114 -19.20 4.23 11.55
C ALA A 114 -17.90 3.76 12.23
N ARG A 115 -17.76 2.46 12.51
CA ARG A 115 -16.57 1.92 13.16
C ARG A 115 -15.40 1.78 12.21
N PHE A 116 -15.61 1.14 11.05
CA PHE A 116 -14.51 1.03 10.10
C PHE A 116 -14.07 2.39 9.57
N ALA A 117 -14.98 3.37 9.44
CA ALA A 117 -14.62 4.71 9.04
C ALA A 117 -13.61 5.34 10.03
N ALA A 118 -13.93 5.29 11.34
CA ALA A 118 -13.04 5.79 12.39
C ALA A 118 -11.69 5.03 12.43
N GLU A 119 -11.70 3.71 12.25
CA GLU A 119 -10.47 2.93 12.23
C GLU A 119 -9.61 3.21 10.99
N THR A 120 -10.22 3.38 9.80
CA THR A 120 -9.49 3.77 8.60
C THR A 120 -8.92 5.19 8.66
N GLU A 121 -9.56 6.08 9.41
CA GLU A 121 -9.02 7.41 9.71
C GLU A 121 -7.75 7.30 10.57
N LEU A 122 -7.69 6.37 11.54
CA LEU A 122 -6.48 6.08 12.30
C LEU A 122 -5.35 5.55 11.41
N LEU A 123 -5.67 4.67 10.45
CA LEU A 123 -4.70 4.17 9.47
C LEU A 123 -4.14 5.30 8.62
N GLU A 124 -4.99 6.19 8.12
CA GLU A 124 -4.58 7.36 7.36
C GLU A 124 -3.70 8.31 8.20
N ALA A 125 -4.06 8.53 9.47
CA ALA A 125 -3.26 9.32 10.40
C ALA A 125 -1.88 8.67 10.62
N CYS A 126 -1.78 7.35 10.66
CA CYS A 126 -0.50 6.64 10.72
C CYS A 126 0.34 6.84 9.45
N SER A 127 -0.28 6.86 8.27
CA SER A 127 0.40 7.20 7.01
C SER A 127 0.96 8.63 7.06
N LYS A 128 0.17 9.60 7.51
CA LYS A 128 0.61 11.00 7.60
C LYS A 128 1.76 11.25 8.59
N LYS A 129 2.05 10.31 9.50
CA LYS A 129 3.21 10.37 10.41
C LYS A 129 4.53 10.02 9.72
N ASN A 130 4.48 9.35 8.56
CA ASN A 130 5.68 8.98 7.81
C ASN A 130 6.40 10.24 7.27
N PRO A 131 7.75 10.30 7.29
CA PRO A 131 8.48 11.42 6.70
C PRO A 131 8.12 11.59 5.22
N ASP A 132 7.80 12.82 4.85
CA ASP A 132 7.32 13.24 3.52
C ASP A 132 5.91 12.76 3.13
N LYS A 133 5.17 12.11 4.03
CA LYS A 133 3.82 11.59 3.76
C LYS A 133 3.83 10.62 2.56
N ASP A 134 2.97 10.80 1.54
CA ASP A 134 2.93 9.97 0.32
C ASP A 134 2.90 8.46 0.62
N SER A 135 2.08 8.08 1.60
CA SER A 135 2.12 6.74 2.15
C SER A 135 0.76 6.13 2.41
N VAL A 136 0.79 4.81 2.52
CA VAL A 136 -0.36 3.97 2.79
C VAL A 136 -0.08 3.07 3.98
N THR A 137 -1.04 2.99 4.90
CA THR A 137 -1.04 2.06 6.02
C THR A 137 -2.12 1.01 5.79
N LEU A 138 -1.74 -0.27 5.85
CA LEU A 138 -2.62 -1.39 5.59
C LEU A 138 -2.93 -2.18 6.86
N PHE A 139 -4.20 -2.58 7.00
CA PHE A 139 -4.75 -3.59 7.92
C PHE A 139 -4.66 -3.33 9.42
N SER A 140 -3.57 -2.74 9.92
CA SER A 140 -3.30 -2.55 11.35
C SER A 140 -2.92 -1.10 11.65
N ASP A 141 -3.46 -0.57 12.74
CA ASP A 141 -3.26 0.80 13.23
C ASP A 141 -1.97 1.00 14.03
N ASP A 142 -1.23 -0.08 14.30
CA ASP A 142 0.10 -0.06 14.93
C ASP A 142 1.18 0.63 14.07
N GLY A 143 0.85 1.02 12.83
CA GLY A 143 1.75 1.68 11.89
C GLY A 143 2.86 0.78 11.34
N SER A 144 2.87 -0.50 11.71
CA SER A 144 3.92 -1.47 11.31
C SER A 144 3.93 -1.74 9.81
N GLN A 145 2.77 -1.64 9.16
CA GLN A 145 2.54 -1.86 7.74
C GLN A 145 2.27 -0.53 7.01
N THR A 146 3.13 0.46 7.27
CA THR A 146 3.10 1.75 6.57
C THR A 146 4.21 1.78 5.52
N TYR A 147 3.85 2.11 4.27
CA TYR A 147 4.77 2.12 3.14
C TYR A 147 4.54 3.37 2.29
N ARG A 148 5.58 3.87 1.62
CA ARG A 148 5.35 4.83 0.52
C ARG A 148 4.61 4.13 -0.61
N TRP A 149 3.75 4.86 -1.33
CA TRP A 149 2.97 4.27 -2.44
C TRP A 149 3.85 3.58 -3.48
N LYS A 150 4.97 4.21 -3.84
CA LYS A 150 5.94 3.64 -4.78
C LYS A 150 6.54 2.31 -4.28
N GLU A 151 6.93 2.26 -3.01
CA GLU A 151 7.48 1.07 -2.39
C GLU A 151 6.44 -0.05 -2.32
N PHE A 152 5.21 0.28 -1.93
CA PHE A 152 4.11 -0.66 -1.92
C PHE A 152 3.83 -1.25 -3.31
N GLN A 153 3.76 -0.41 -4.34
CA GLN A 153 3.51 -0.85 -5.72
C GLN A 153 4.65 -1.71 -6.28
N GLU A 154 5.90 -1.24 -6.20
CA GLU A 154 7.04 -1.90 -6.84
C GLU A 154 7.51 -3.13 -6.03
N LYS A 155 7.61 -3.01 -4.71
CA LYS A 155 8.24 -4.03 -3.85
C LYS A 155 7.24 -5.02 -3.27
N VAL A 156 6.11 -4.54 -2.75
CA VAL A 156 5.12 -5.45 -2.14
C VAL A 156 4.34 -6.16 -3.25
N ILE A 157 3.72 -5.41 -4.16
CA ILE A 157 2.85 -5.98 -5.20
C ILE A 157 3.66 -6.51 -6.39
N GLY A 158 4.53 -5.67 -6.95
CA GLY A 158 5.28 -6.00 -8.18
C GLY A 158 6.36 -7.07 -8.01
N GLU A 159 7.02 -7.12 -6.86
CA GLU A 159 8.12 -8.06 -6.60
C GLU A 159 7.65 -9.25 -5.74
N LYS A 160 7.31 -9.00 -4.47
CA LYS A 160 7.09 -10.07 -3.48
C LYS A 160 5.81 -10.86 -3.73
N LEU A 161 4.68 -10.16 -3.94
CA LEU A 161 3.40 -10.80 -4.22
C LEU A 161 3.41 -11.53 -5.57
N ALA A 162 4.02 -10.94 -6.60
CA ALA A 162 4.18 -11.61 -7.90
C ALA A 162 4.97 -12.92 -7.79
N VAL A 163 6.05 -12.94 -6.99
CA VAL A 163 6.80 -14.16 -6.70
C VAL A 163 5.91 -15.18 -5.98
N LEU A 164 5.18 -14.80 -4.92
CA LEU A 164 4.26 -15.72 -4.24
C LEU A 164 3.21 -16.31 -5.19
N GLN A 165 2.60 -15.49 -6.04
CA GLN A 165 1.63 -15.92 -7.05
C GLN A 165 2.26 -16.83 -8.11
N GLN A 166 3.51 -16.62 -8.51
CA GLN A 166 4.17 -17.45 -9.50
C GLN A 166 4.46 -18.86 -8.98
N PHE A 167 4.87 -19.00 -7.72
CA PHE A 167 5.37 -20.27 -7.17
C PHE A 167 4.34 -21.05 -6.36
N ILE A 168 3.31 -20.40 -5.81
CA ILE A 168 2.35 -21.05 -4.89
C ILE A 168 0.97 -21.28 -5.54
N LYS A 169 0.64 -20.55 -6.61
CA LYS A 169 -0.66 -20.65 -7.28
C LYS A 169 -0.84 -22.04 -7.91
N GLY A 170 -1.80 -22.81 -7.38
CA GLY A 170 -2.13 -24.18 -7.84
C GLY A 170 -1.93 -25.30 -6.81
N ASP A 171 -1.29 -25.02 -5.66
CA ASP A 171 -0.99 -26.01 -4.60
C ASP A 171 -1.72 -25.67 -3.28
N ASN A 172 -3.02 -25.38 -3.41
CA ASN A 172 -3.79 -24.52 -2.49
C ASN A 172 -3.88 -24.96 -1.03
N GLN A 173 -3.76 -26.27 -0.73
CA GLN A 173 -3.83 -26.72 0.67
C GLN A 173 -2.47 -26.69 1.37
N LYS A 174 -1.40 -27.14 0.69
CA LYS A 174 -0.06 -27.21 1.29
C LYS A 174 0.61 -25.84 1.34
N GLY A 175 0.47 -25.05 0.28
CA GLY A 175 0.98 -23.68 0.20
C GLY A 175 0.43 -22.76 1.29
N ASN A 176 -0.86 -22.83 1.60
CA ASN A 176 -1.45 -22.00 2.65
C ASN A 176 -0.93 -22.36 4.04
N SER A 177 -0.80 -23.66 4.36
CA SER A 177 -0.23 -24.09 5.66
C SER A 177 1.24 -23.65 5.84
N PHE A 178 2.00 -23.65 4.74
CA PHE A 178 3.37 -23.13 4.70
C PHE A 178 3.40 -21.64 5.01
N LEU A 179 2.56 -20.85 4.31
CA LEU A 179 2.53 -19.40 4.45
C LEU A 179 2.12 -18.94 5.86
N TYR A 180 1.19 -19.64 6.52
CA TYR A 180 0.84 -19.34 7.91
C TYR A 180 2.01 -19.58 8.88
N LYS A 181 2.71 -20.71 8.74
CA LYS A 181 3.91 -21.00 9.55
C LYS A 181 5.02 -20.00 9.28
N LEU A 182 5.20 -19.63 8.01
CA LEU A 182 6.17 -18.61 7.63
C LEU A 182 5.80 -17.26 8.27
N LEU A 183 4.54 -16.82 8.17
CA LEU A 183 4.06 -15.60 8.82
C LEU A 183 4.29 -15.61 10.33
N GLU A 184 4.03 -16.74 11.00
CA GLU A 184 4.29 -16.91 12.43
C GLU A 184 5.77 -16.68 12.76
N TYR A 185 6.68 -17.28 11.98
CA TYR A 185 8.12 -17.07 12.16
C TYR A 185 8.53 -15.63 11.86
N LEU A 186 8.01 -15.00 10.81
CA LEU A 186 8.33 -13.62 10.45
C LEU A 186 7.89 -12.62 11.51
N ARG A 187 6.68 -12.79 12.06
CA ARG A 187 6.16 -11.94 13.15
C ARG A 187 6.89 -12.18 14.47
N GLY A 188 7.37 -13.40 14.68
CA GLY A 188 8.12 -13.79 15.87
C GLY A 188 9.57 -13.31 15.90
N ILE A 189 10.14 -12.75 14.82
CA ILE A 189 11.51 -12.20 14.85
C ILE A 189 11.46 -10.81 15.50
N PRO A 190 11.97 -10.63 16.73
CA PRO A 190 12.04 -9.31 17.35
C PRO A 190 13.02 -8.42 16.57
N GLN A 191 12.88 -7.10 16.72
CA GLN A 191 13.86 -6.14 16.18
C GLN A 191 15.29 -6.39 16.72
N SER A 192 15.42 -7.12 17.83
CA SER A 192 16.67 -7.53 18.47
C SER A 192 17.41 -8.69 17.78
N GLY A 193 16.87 -9.27 16.70
CA GLY A 193 17.58 -10.24 15.86
C GLY A 193 17.61 -11.66 16.43
N ASP A 194 16.46 -12.22 16.81
CA ASP A 194 16.40 -13.63 17.22
C ASP A 194 16.75 -14.56 16.05
N LYS A 195 17.95 -15.16 16.14
CA LYS A 195 18.51 -16.08 15.14
C LYS A 195 17.72 -17.38 15.03
N ILE A 196 16.92 -17.73 16.04
CA ILE A 196 16.16 -19.00 16.08
C ILE A 196 15.04 -18.98 15.05
N ASN A 197 14.27 -17.90 14.95
CA ASN A 197 13.16 -17.82 14.01
C ASN A 197 13.64 -17.70 12.56
N ILE A 198 14.82 -17.09 12.32
CA ILE A 198 15.48 -17.10 11.01
C ILE A 198 15.86 -18.54 10.61
N ALA A 199 16.47 -19.31 11.52
CA ALA A 199 16.81 -20.72 11.27
C ALA A 199 15.56 -21.59 11.02
N ARG A 200 14.48 -21.37 11.78
CA ARG A 200 13.19 -22.05 11.56
C ARG A 200 12.58 -21.70 10.20
N ALA A 201 12.64 -20.44 9.78
CA ALA A 201 12.19 -20.03 8.47
C ALA A 201 13.03 -20.66 7.34
N ALA A 202 14.36 -20.70 7.50
CA ALA A 202 15.26 -21.38 6.55
C ALA A 202 14.94 -22.87 6.42
N TYR A 203 14.74 -23.56 7.55
CA TYR A 203 14.38 -24.97 7.57
C TYR A 203 13.02 -25.22 6.92
N LEU A 204 12.03 -24.36 7.21
CA LEU A 204 10.70 -24.44 6.61
C LEU A 204 10.76 -24.25 5.08
N LEU A 205 11.54 -23.26 4.62
CA LEU A 205 11.78 -23.02 3.19
C LEU A 205 12.41 -24.26 2.53
N GLY A 206 13.50 -24.79 3.09
CA GLY A 206 14.18 -25.96 2.53
C GLY A 206 13.31 -27.23 2.51
N ARG A 207 12.45 -27.42 3.53
CA ARG A 207 11.55 -28.57 3.60
C ARG A 207 10.37 -28.44 2.64
N MET A 208 9.69 -27.30 2.63
CA MET A 208 8.44 -27.13 1.89
C MET A 208 8.67 -26.76 0.43
N CYS A 209 9.83 -26.20 0.05
CA CYS A 209 10.16 -26.02 -1.37
C CYS A 209 10.29 -27.35 -2.12
N ASN A 210 10.57 -28.46 -1.44
CA ASN A 210 10.51 -29.80 -2.05
C ASN A 210 9.08 -30.25 -2.36
N GLU A 211 8.09 -29.67 -1.69
CA GLU A 211 6.67 -29.99 -1.82
C GLU A 211 5.91 -29.03 -2.74
N ILE A 212 6.40 -27.81 -2.97
CA ILE A 212 5.79 -26.79 -3.84
C ILE A 212 5.95 -27.14 -5.32
N SER A 213 4.91 -27.01 -6.12
CA SER A 213 4.94 -27.17 -7.58
C SER A 213 6.08 -26.39 -8.29
N GLY A 214 6.82 -27.03 -9.21
CA GLY A 214 7.88 -26.38 -10.01
C GLY A 214 9.15 -27.22 -10.18
N ASN A 215 10.01 -26.85 -11.14
CA ASN A 215 11.29 -27.51 -11.36
C ASN A 215 12.26 -27.21 -10.18
N GLU A 216 13.22 -28.11 -9.93
CA GLU A 216 14.20 -27.96 -8.83
C GLU A 216 14.92 -26.59 -8.85
N GLN A 217 15.26 -26.09 -10.04
CA GLN A 217 15.86 -24.75 -10.22
C GLN A 217 14.91 -23.61 -9.82
N GLN A 218 13.62 -23.72 -10.14
CA GLN A 218 12.61 -22.72 -9.81
C GLN A 218 12.38 -22.63 -8.29
N ARG A 219 12.33 -23.79 -7.62
CA ARG A 219 12.21 -23.89 -6.16
C ARG A 219 13.41 -23.29 -5.44
N LYS A 220 14.62 -23.52 -5.97
CA LYS A 220 15.85 -22.93 -5.44
C LYS A 220 15.85 -21.42 -5.55
N ILE A 221 15.48 -20.87 -6.72
CA ILE A 221 15.38 -19.42 -6.94
C ILE A 221 14.36 -18.78 -5.98
N PHE A 222 13.20 -19.41 -5.78
CA PHE A 222 12.20 -18.94 -4.82
C PHE A 222 12.76 -18.93 -3.39
N SER A 223 13.38 -20.03 -2.96
CA SER A 223 13.98 -20.15 -1.63
C SER A 223 15.04 -19.08 -1.38
N GLU A 224 15.94 -18.86 -2.35
CA GLU A 224 17.01 -17.87 -2.26
C GLU A 224 16.46 -16.45 -2.15
N LYS A 225 15.44 -16.11 -2.95
CA LYS A 225 14.79 -14.79 -2.88
C LYS A 225 14.10 -14.56 -1.54
N VAL A 226 13.25 -15.49 -1.12
CA VAL A 226 12.50 -15.37 0.13
C VAL A 226 13.46 -15.35 1.33
N PHE A 227 14.48 -16.21 1.33
CA PHE A 227 15.49 -16.19 2.38
C PHE A 227 16.27 -14.88 2.40
N GLY A 228 16.64 -14.34 1.24
CA GLY A 228 17.29 -13.03 1.11
C GLY A 228 16.48 -11.91 1.76
N TRP A 229 15.16 -11.88 1.57
CA TRP A 229 14.26 -10.91 2.21
C TRP A 229 14.10 -11.12 3.72
N ILE A 230 14.31 -12.34 4.23
CA ILE A 230 14.23 -12.66 5.67
C ILE A 230 15.52 -12.26 6.38
N THR A 231 16.66 -12.44 5.72
CA THR A 231 17.99 -12.15 6.26
C THR A 231 18.48 -10.74 6.00
N SER A 232 17.73 -9.91 5.26
CA SER A 232 18.11 -8.52 5.02
C SER A 232 18.25 -7.76 6.34
N ASP A 233 19.32 -6.98 6.49
CA ASP A 233 19.57 -6.18 7.71
C ASP A 233 18.48 -5.12 7.96
N THR A 234 17.69 -4.78 6.94
CA THR A 234 16.56 -3.86 7.03
C THR A 234 15.25 -4.59 7.32
N ASP A 235 14.56 -4.21 8.39
CA ASP A 235 13.22 -4.70 8.77
C ASP A 235 12.13 -4.43 7.70
N THR A 236 12.44 -3.58 6.71
CA THR A 236 11.55 -3.18 5.63
C THR A 236 11.16 -4.34 4.72
N ASP A 237 12.11 -5.15 4.25
CA ASP A 237 11.84 -6.27 3.33
C ASP A 237 10.98 -7.35 4.01
N ARG A 238 11.25 -7.62 5.30
CA ARG A 238 10.44 -8.52 6.11
C ARG A 238 9.00 -8.02 6.26
N LYS A 239 8.82 -6.73 6.60
CA LYS A 239 7.49 -6.11 6.69
C LYS A 239 6.75 -6.21 5.37
N GLN A 240 7.40 -5.85 4.26
CA GLN A 240 6.82 -5.95 2.92
C GLN A 240 6.41 -7.39 2.58
N LEU A 241 7.23 -8.38 2.97
CA LEU A 241 6.92 -9.80 2.77
C LEU A 241 5.70 -10.23 3.59
N ILE A 242 5.59 -9.81 4.86
CA ILE A 242 4.41 -10.09 5.70
C ILE A 242 3.15 -9.56 5.01
N THR A 243 3.17 -8.33 4.52
CA THR A 243 2.04 -7.70 3.82
C THR A 243 1.70 -8.45 2.53
N ALA A 244 2.71 -8.81 1.72
CA ALA A 244 2.50 -9.60 0.51
C ALA A 244 1.87 -10.97 0.80
N ILE A 245 2.32 -11.66 1.85
CA ILE A 245 1.73 -12.96 2.24
C ILE A 245 0.30 -12.77 2.74
N ASN A 246 0.01 -11.75 3.56
CA ASN A 246 -1.36 -11.46 4.01
C ASN A 246 -2.29 -11.26 2.81
N ILE A 247 -1.90 -10.41 1.85
CA ILE A 247 -2.68 -10.16 0.62
C ILE A 247 -2.90 -11.49 -0.13
N PHE A 248 -1.85 -12.26 -0.40
CA PHE A 248 -1.94 -13.53 -1.12
C PHE A 248 -2.91 -14.51 -0.45
N VAL A 249 -2.80 -14.67 0.87
CA VAL A 249 -3.68 -15.57 1.65
C VAL A 249 -5.14 -15.13 1.58
N TYR A 250 -5.42 -13.83 1.57
CA TYR A 250 -6.78 -13.33 1.38
C TYR A 250 -7.31 -13.55 -0.04
N GLN A 251 -6.46 -13.47 -1.07
CA GLN A 251 -6.85 -13.76 -2.47
C GLN A 251 -7.28 -15.22 -2.63
N GLU A 252 -6.47 -16.16 -2.13
CA GLU A 252 -6.75 -17.59 -2.24
C GLU A 252 -8.01 -18.01 -1.46
N ARG A 253 -8.31 -17.36 -0.33
CA ARG A 253 -9.56 -17.60 0.41
C ARG A 253 -10.80 -17.08 -0.31
N SER A 254 -10.67 -15.97 -1.04
CA SER A 254 -11.79 -15.37 -1.77
C SER A 254 -12.13 -16.14 -3.05
N ALA A 255 -11.20 -16.95 -3.56
CA ALA A 255 -11.36 -17.79 -4.74
C ALA A 255 -11.96 -19.18 -4.46
N GLN A 256 -12.13 -19.56 -3.18
CA GLN A 256 -12.77 -20.80 -2.74
C GLN A 256 -14.25 -20.58 -2.43
#